data_AF-A0A193C4H6-F1
#
_entry.id   AF-A0A193C4H6-F1
#
_cell.length_a   1.000
_cell.length_b   1.000
_cell.length_c   1.000
_cell.angle_alpha   90.00
_cell.angle_beta   90.00
_cell.angle_gamma   90.00
#
_symmetry.space_group_name_H-M   'P 1'
#
loop_
_entity.id
_entity.type
_entity.pdbx_description
1 polymer ?
#
loop_
_entity_poly.entity_id
_entity_poly.type
_entity_poly.pdbx_seq_one_letter_code
_entity_poly.pdbx_strand_id
1 'polypeptide(L)'
;MVRGDLFWGLQGALDRRGLGPVAGVDEAGRGACAGPLVVAACVLRSGDAARLPELTDSKVLTAKARDRVYDRVVQRALDYSVIVISAAEVDLFGIHVMNLEGMRRAVSALRSTPGYVLTDGFRVSGLPAPSVPVIKGDKAVACVAAASVLAKVTRDRIMGDLHDVHPHYGFDVHKGYSTTEHSAALTTHGPSPVHRWSYANVATAAAAHRARPPHPVVLTVAALENPSVPIRALSPYVGNNERSAAGVAAESRGGARIS
;
A
#
# COMPACT_ATOMS: atom_id res chain seq x y z
N MET A 1 -9.26 -14.34 -33.37
CA MET A 1 -9.72 -15.21 -32.25
C MET A 1 -8.49 -15.72 -31.53
N VAL A 2 -8.13 -15.14 -30.38
CA VAL A 2 -7.04 -15.64 -29.54
C VAL A 2 -7.66 -16.60 -28.52
N ARG A 3 -7.35 -17.89 -28.63
CA ARG A 3 -7.75 -18.92 -27.67
C ARG A 3 -6.72 -19.00 -26.54
N GLY A 4 -7.20 -19.15 -25.31
CA GLY A 4 -6.41 -19.53 -24.13
C GLY A 4 -6.50 -18.50 -23.01
N ASP A 5 -7.23 -18.85 -21.95
CA ASP A 5 -6.90 -18.60 -20.53
C ASP A 5 -5.87 -17.47 -20.27
N LEU A 6 -6.33 -16.22 -20.37
CA LEU A 6 -5.53 -14.99 -20.34
C LEU A 6 -5.07 -14.57 -18.93
N PHE A 7 -4.72 -15.50 -18.04
CA PHE A 7 -3.98 -15.12 -16.84
C PHE A 7 -2.61 -14.57 -17.27
N TRP A 8 -2.26 -13.36 -16.82
CA TRP A 8 -0.94 -12.73 -17.00
C TRP A 8 -0.60 -12.24 -18.43
N GLY A 9 -1.60 -12.10 -19.30
CA GLY A 9 -1.41 -11.77 -20.73
C GLY A 9 -0.64 -10.47 -21.00
N LEU A 10 -0.81 -9.44 -20.16
CA LEU A 10 -0.17 -8.13 -20.32
C LEU A 10 1.35 -8.20 -20.12
N GLN A 11 1.81 -8.83 -19.03
CA GLN A 11 3.23 -8.97 -18.72
C GLN A 11 3.95 -9.72 -19.85
N GLY A 12 3.41 -10.85 -20.28
CA GLY A 12 3.99 -11.63 -21.37
C GLY A 12 3.98 -10.90 -22.72
N ALA A 13 2.98 -10.06 -22.99
CA ALA A 13 2.93 -9.25 -24.20
C ALA A 13 4.02 -8.17 -24.22
N LEU A 14 4.27 -7.51 -23.09
CA LEU A 14 5.33 -6.51 -22.94
C LEU A 14 6.71 -7.15 -23.13
N ASP A 15 6.98 -8.29 -22.48
CA ASP A 15 8.22 -9.05 -22.65
C ASP A 15 8.46 -9.42 -24.13
N ARG A 16 7.46 -10.00 -24.81
CA ARG A 16 7.57 -10.39 -26.23
C ARG A 16 7.76 -9.22 -27.20
N ARG A 17 7.41 -8.00 -26.79
CA ARG A 17 7.61 -6.79 -27.58
C ARG A 17 8.94 -6.09 -27.27
N GLY A 18 9.81 -6.70 -26.47
CA GLY A 18 11.11 -6.14 -26.12
C GLY A 18 11.05 -5.01 -25.09
N LEU A 19 9.93 -4.90 -24.35
CA LEU A 19 9.73 -3.92 -23.29
C LEU A 19 10.02 -4.50 -21.90
N GLY A 20 10.54 -5.74 -21.84
CA GLY A 20 10.98 -6.38 -20.61
C GLY A 20 12.40 -5.96 -20.19
N PRO A 21 12.84 -6.32 -18.97
CA PRO A 21 12.06 -7.02 -17.96
C PRO A 21 10.95 -6.13 -17.37
N VAL A 22 9.79 -6.71 -17.07
CA VAL A 22 8.64 -5.99 -16.52
C VAL A 22 8.62 -6.09 -14.99
N ALA A 23 8.60 -4.94 -14.32
CA ALA A 23 8.42 -4.86 -12.87
C ALA A 23 6.94 -4.67 -12.51
N GLY A 24 6.48 -5.37 -11.48
CA GLY A 24 5.21 -5.12 -10.82
C GLY A 24 5.45 -4.42 -9.49
N VAL A 25 4.55 -3.52 -9.09
CA VAL A 25 4.65 -2.72 -7.86
C VAL A 25 3.31 -2.70 -7.15
N ASP A 26 3.32 -2.92 -5.84
CA ASP A 26 2.14 -2.86 -4.98
C ASP A 26 2.53 -2.47 -3.53
N GLU A 27 1.55 -2.08 -2.73
CA GLU A 27 1.72 -1.69 -1.33
C GLU A 27 0.88 -2.50 -0.33
N ALA A 28 1.30 -2.47 0.93
CA ALA A 28 0.52 -2.95 2.06
C ALA A 28 0.51 -1.91 3.18
N GLY A 29 -0.66 -1.73 3.82
CA GLY A 29 -0.80 -0.87 4.98
C GLY A 29 -1.17 0.58 4.71
N ARG A 30 -1.57 0.95 3.48
CA ARG A 30 -1.99 2.31 3.15
C ARG A 30 -3.13 2.80 4.05
N GLY A 31 -4.13 1.96 4.30
CA GLY A 31 -5.29 2.30 5.13
C GLY A 31 -5.14 2.07 6.64
N ALA A 32 -3.98 1.59 7.11
CA ALA A 32 -3.77 1.32 8.53
C ALA A 32 -3.42 2.59 9.30
N CYS A 33 -3.96 2.76 10.51
CA CYS A 33 -3.60 3.88 11.39
C CYS A 33 -2.40 3.59 12.31
N ALA A 34 -1.82 2.39 12.23
CA ALA A 34 -0.60 2.02 12.94
C ALA A 34 0.35 1.18 12.08
N GLY A 35 1.63 1.29 12.42
CA GLY A 35 2.73 0.61 11.76
C GLY A 35 3.09 1.19 10.38
N PRO A 36 4.10 0.60 9.73
CA PRO A 36 4.66 1.15 8.51
C PRO A 36 3.72 0.97 7.31
N LEU A 37 3.97 1.79 6.29
CA LEU A 37 3.59 1.51 4.92
C LEU A 37 4.72 0.66 4.31
N VAL A 38 4.38 -0.45 3.66
CA VAL A 38 5.37 -1.30 2.99
C VAL A 38 5.06 -1.33 1.51
N VAL A 39 6.04 -1.03 0.67
CA VAL A 39 5.91 -1.06 -0.79
C VAL A 39 6.93 -2.04 -1.34
N ALA A 40 6.54 -2.87 -2.30
CA ALA A 40 7.45 -3.80 -2.94
C ALA A 40 7.43 -3.65 -4.46
N ALA A 41 8.57 -3.94 -5.08
CA ALA A 41 8.67 -4.14 -6.52
C ALA A 41 9.17 -5.56 -6.79
N CYS A 42 8.64 -6.22 -7.81
CA CYS A 42 9.04 -7.57 -8.18
C CYS A 42 9.18 -7.70 -9.69
N VAL A 43 10.28 -8.31 -10.14
CA VAL A 43 10.52 -8.71 -11.52
C VAL A 43 10.53 -10.24 -11.56
N LEU A 44 9.62 -10.84 -12.31
CA LEU A 44 9.60 -12.28 -12.51
C LEU A 44 10.37 -12.64 -13.78
N ARG A 45 11.00 -13.82 -13.80
CA ARG A 45 11.59 -14.36 -15.03
C ARG A 45 10.50 -14.60 -16.06
N SER A 46 10.80 -14.38 -17.34
CA SER A 46 9.84 -14.66 -18.41
C SER A 46 9.39 -16.12 -18.37
N GLY A 47 8.08 -16.35 -18.35
CA GLY A 47 7.47 -17.68 -18.23
C GLY A 47 7.31 -18.23 -16.80
N ASP A 48 7.93 -17.63 -15.78
CA ASP A 48 7.81 -18.10 -14.39
C ASP A 48 6.42 -17.79 -13.77
N ALA A 49 5.66 -16.85 -14.34
CA ALA A 49 4.28 -16.59 -13.93
C ALA A 49 3.41 -17.87 -13.96
N ALA A 50 3.58 -18.71 -14.98
CA ALA A 50 2.88 -20.00 -15.08
C ALA A 50 3.34 -21.04 -14.05
N ARG A 51 4.51 -20.82 -13.41
CA ARG A 51 5.10 -21.71 -12.40
C ARG A 51 4.77 -21.27 -10.96
N LEU A 52 3.95 -20.24 -10.81
CA LEU A 52 3.43 -19.74 -9.54
C LEU A 52 1.89 -19.84 -9.54
N PRO A 53 1.30 -21.05 -9.60
CA PRO A 53 -0.16 -21.21 -9.70
C PRO A 53 -0.91 -20.73 -8.45
N GLU A 54 -0.25 -20.71 -7.29
CA GLU A 54 -0.79 -20.14 -6.04
C GLU A 54 -0.71 -18.61 -5.99
N LEU A 55 -0.07 -17.96 -6.97
CA LEU A 55 0.05 -16.51 -7.01
C LEU A 55 -1.26 -15.89 -7.51
N THR A 56 -2.12 -15.60 -6.55
CA THR A 56 -3.41 -14.92 -6.70
C THR A 56 -3.46 -13.76 -5.71
N ASP A 57 -4.61 -13.07 -5.61
CA ASP A 57 -4.87 -12.02 -4.63
C ASP A 57 -4.38 -12.45 -3.25
N SER A 58 -3.39 -11.74 -2.72
CA SER A 58 -2.74 -12.03 -1.43
C SER A 58 -3.72 -12.01 -0.25
N LYS A 59 -4.88 -11.37 -0.42
CA LYS A 59 -5.97 -11.29 0.57
C LYS A 59 -6.83 -12.56 0.61
N VAL A 60 -6.83 -13.37 -0.45
CA VAL A 60 -7.57 -14.65 -0.52
C VAL A 60 -6.76 -15.80 0.10
N LEU A 61 -5.44 -15.64 0.20
CA LEU A 61 -4.55 -16.63 0.80
C LEU A 61 -4.63 -16.61 2.34
N THR A 62 -4.65 -17.81 2.94
CA THR A 62 -4.40 -17.95 4.39
C THR A 62 -2.98 -17.48 4.73
N ALA A 63 -2.72 -17.07 5.98
CA ALA A 63 -1.39 -16.61 6.38
C ALA A 63 -0.28 -17.63 6.04
N LYS A 64 -0.50 -18.90 6.37
CA LYS A 64 0.42 -20.00 6.05
C LYS A 64 0.60 -20.20 4.54
N ALA A 65 -0.45 -20.04 3.73
CA ALA A 65 -0.31 -20.10 2.28
C ALA A 65 0.49 -18.91 1.75
N ARG A 66 0.21 -17.71 2.26
CA ARG A 66 0.89 -16.49 1.86
C ARG A 66 2.39 -16.52 2.18
N ASP A 67 2.80 -17.06 3.34
CA ASP A 67 4.22 -17.29 3.67
C ASP A 67 4.89 -18.25 2.68
N ARG A 68 4.24 -19.37 2.32
CA ARG A 68 4.79 -20.27 1.29
C ARG A 68 4.93 -19.56 -0.06
N VAL A 69 3.93 -18.78 -0.47
CA VAL A 69 3.99 -18.01 -1.72
C VAL A 69 5.11 -16.98 -1.67
N TYR A 70 5.32 -16.31 -0.53
CA TYR A 70 6.44 -15.37 -0.32
C TYR A 70 7.78 -16.05 -0.58
N ASP A 71 8.05 -17.19 0.04
CA ASP A 71 9.31 -17.92 -0.14
C ASP A 71 9.52 -18.33 -1.60
N ARG A 72 8.44 -18.75 -2.27
CA ARG A 72 8.47 -19.10 -3.70
C ARG A 72 8.73 -17.89 -4.59
N VAL A 73 8.14 -16.74 -4.30
CA VAL A 73 8.39 -15.48 -5.02
C VAL A 73 9.86 -15.09 -4.86
N VAL A 74 10.38 -15.04 -3.63
CA VAL A 74 11.78 -14.70 -3.35
C VAL A 74 12.75 -15.64 -4.08
N GLN A 75 12.46 -16.95 -4.09
CA GLN A 75 13.31 -17.94 -4.75
C GLN A 75 13.33 -17.79 -6.29
N ARG A 76 12.21 -17.36 -6.89
CA ARG A 76 12.02 -17.36 -8.34
C ARG A 76 12.14 -16.01 -9.02
N ALA A 77 11.92 -14.93 -8.28
CA ALA A 77 12.05 -13.58 -8.80
C ALA A 77 13.42 -13.41 -9.48
N LEU A 78 13.41 -12.75 -10.64
CA LEU A 78 14.65 -12.27 -11.26
C LEU A 78 15.28 -11.21 -10.36
N ASP A 79 14.45 -10.34 -9.80
CA ASP A 79 14.85 -9.26 -8.91
C ASP A 79 13.63 -8.80 -8.10
N TYR A 80 13.86 -8.26 -6.90
CA TYR A 80 12.81 -7.67 -6.09
C TYR A 80 13.39 -6.71 -5.06
N SER A 81 12.54 -5.80 -4.58
CA SER A 81 12.87 -4.89 -3.49
C SER A 81 11.67 -4.72 -2.57
N VAL A 82 11.92 -4.42 -1.30
CA VAL A 82 10.89 -4.11 -0.32
C VAL A 82 11.34 -2.87 0.46
N ILE A 83 10.51 -1.83 0.43
CA ILE A 83 10.73 -0.55 1.09
C ILE A 83 9.75 -0.43 2.24
N VAL A 84 10.28 -0.24 3.44
CA VAL A 84 9.51 0.00 4.66
C VAL A 84 9.56 1.50 4.96
N ILE A 85 8.39 2.14 4.99
CA ILE A 85 8.25 3.56 5.31
C ILE A 85 7.62 3.67 6.69
N SER A 86 8.33 4.36 7.58
CA SER A 86 7.93 4.50 8.98
C SER A 86 6.62 5.29 9.14
N ALA A 87 5.91 5.07 10.27
CA ALA A 87 4.76 5.91 10.63
C ALA A 87 5.17 7.39 10.75
N ALA A 88 6.37 7.66 11.24
CA ALA A 88 6.94 9.01 11.34
C ALA A 88 7.11 9.69 9.96
N GLU A 89 7.62 8.98 8.95
CA GLU A 89 7.70 9.51 7.58
C GLU A 89 6.31 9.74 6.99
N VAL A 90 5.36 8.82 7.21
CA VAL A 90 3.97 8.99 6.77
C VAL A 90 3.34 10.22 7.43
N ASP A 91 3.58 10.42 8.72
CA ASP A 91 3.08 11.59 9.45
C ASP A 91 3.76 12.88 8.98
N LEU A 92 5.03 12.83 8.60
CA LEU A 92 5.78 14.01 8.16
C LEU A 92 5.39 14.48 6.74
N PHE A 93 5.05 13.57 5.83
CA PHE A 93 4.83 13.92 4.42
C PHE A 93 3.42 13.60 3.90
N GLY A 94 2.66 12.80 4.62
CA GLY A 94 1.33 12.34 4.24
C GLY A 94 1.34 11.01 3.48
N ILE A 95 0.31 10.19 3.72
CA ILE A 95 0.23 8.81 3.19
C ILE A 95 0.23 8.74 1.67
N HIS A 96 -0.45 9.65 0.97
CA HIS A 96 -0.49 9.61 -0.49
C HIS A 96 0.89 9.90 -1.11
N VAL A 97 1.58 10.94 -0.60
CA VAL A 97 2.94 11.31 -1.03
C VAL A 97 3.91 10.17 -0.76
N MET A 98 3.88 9.61 0.46
CA MET A 98 4.76 8.51 0.82
C MET A 98 4.45 7.22 0.07
N ASN A 99 3.21 6.98 -0.36
CA ASN A 99 2.90 5.83 -1.19
C ASN A 99 3.53 5.94 -2.59
N LEU A 100 3.35 7.08 -3.26
CA LEU A 100 3.98 7.33 -4.55
C LEU A 100 5.50 7.27 -4.46
N GLU A 101 6.06 7.86 -3.41
CA GLU A 101 7.50 7.86 -3.17
C GLU A 101 8.03 6.46 -2.83
N GLY A 102 7.30 5.67 -2.04
CA GLY A 102 7.63 4.27 -1.78
C GLY A 102 7.67 3.43 -3.05
N MET A 103 6.74 3.66 -3.99
CA MET A 103 6.74 2.99 -5.29
C MET A 103 7.96 3.37 -6.12
N ARG A 104 8.36 4.66 -6.13
CA ARG A 104 9.59 5.09 -6.81
C ARG A 104 10.84 4.47 -6.18
N ARG A 105 10.94 4.49 -4.85
CA ARG A 105 12.05 3.87 -4.10
C ARG A 105 12.14 2.39 -4.39
N ALA A 106 11.01 1.68 -4.42
CA ALA A 106 10.98 0.25 -4.67
C ALA A 106 11.50 -0.07 -6.08
N VAL A 107 11.01 0.62 -7.11
CA VAL A 107 11.50 0.39 -8.49
C VAL A 107 12.96 0.78 -8.63
N SER A 108 13.39 1.89 -8.02
CA SER A 108 14.79 2.36 -8.11
C SER A 108 15.77 1.47 -7.34
N ALA A 109 15.30 0.69 -6.38
CA ALA A 109 16.11 -0.27 -5.61
C ALA A 109 16.30 -1.62 -6.33
N LEU A 110 15.62 -1.83 -7.47
CA LEU A 110 15.89 -2.99 -8.32
C LEU A 110 17.29 -2.86 -8.94
N ARG A 111 18.01 -3.98 -8.99
CA ARG A 111 19.32 -4.10 -9.66
C ARG A 111 19.15 -4.19 -11.18
N SER A 112 18.06 -4.82 -11.60
CA SER A 112 17.63 -4.86 -13.00
C SER A 112 16.95 -3.55 -13.37
N THR A 113 17.28 -3.02 -14.55
CA THR A 113 16.58 -1.86 -15.12
C THR A 113 15.31 -2.34 -15.81
N PRO A 114 14.11 -2.11 -15.26
CA PRO A 114 12.88 -2.54 -15.90
C PRO A 114 12.65 -1.76 -17.20
N GLY A 115 12.24 -2.45 -18.27
CA GLY A 115 11.79 -1.79 -19.50
C GLY A 115 10.36 -1.25 -19.38
N TYR A 116 9.59 -1.78 -18.42
CA TYR A 116 8.22 -1.36 -18.15
C TYR A 116 7.83 -1.62 -16.70
N VAL A 117 6.94 -0.80 -16.14
CA VAL A 117 6.41 -0.93 -14.78
C VAL A 117 4.89 -1.04 -14.79
N LEU A 118 4.37 -2.01 -14.04
CA LEU A 118 2.95 -2.21 -13.81
C LEU A 118 2.64 -1.91 -12.35
N THR A 119 1.72 -0.98 -12.09
CA THR A 119 1.31 -0.61 -10.72
C THR A 119 -0.13 -1.02 -10.45
N ASP A 120 -0.48 -1.36 -9.20
CA ASP A 120 -1.88 -1.60 -8.85
C ASP A 120 -2.65 -0.27 -8.70
N GLY A 121 -3.76 -0.15 -9.44
CA GLY A 121 -4.80 0.85 -9.18
C GLY A 121 -4.55 2.29 -9.68
N PHE A 122 -3.34 2.84 -9.60
CA PHE A 122 -3.12 4.27 -9.94
C PHE A 122 -1.75 4.58 -10.55
N ARG A 123 -1.72 5.71 -11.28
CA ARG A 123 -0.52 6.18 -11.99
C ARG A 123 0.51 6.73 -11.00
N VAL A 124 1.78 6.37 -11.22
CA VAL A 124 2.92 6.91 -10.47
C VAL A 124 3.79 7.73 -11.41
N SER A 125 3.83 9.04 -11.22
CA SER A 125 4.73 9.92 -11.96
C SER A 125 6.18 9.75 -11.49
N GLY A 126 7.17 9.94 -12.36
CA GLY A 126 8.58 9.95 -11.97
C GLY A 126 9.21 8.57 -11.74
N LEU A 127 8.61 7.50 -12.28
CA LEU A 127 9.27 6.19 -12.33
C LEU A 127 10.41 6.20 -13.36
N PRO A 128 11.47 5.40 -13.16
CA PRO A 128 12.63 5.34 -14.07
C PRO A 128 12.33 4.64 -15.41
N ALA A 129 11.12 4.11 -15.59
CA ALA A 129 10.67 3.42 -16.78
C ALA A 129 9.20 3.75 -17.10
N PRO A 130 8.75 3.58 -18.36
CA PRO A 130 7.35 3.72 -18.73
C PRO A 130 6.46 2.84 -17.86
N SER A 131 5.30 3.36 -17.47
CA SER A 131 4.41 2.67 -16.53
C SER A 131 2.94 2.75 -16.93
N VAL A 132 2.19 1.69 -16.63
CA VAL A 132 0.73 1.71 -16.73
C VAL A 132 0.10 1.17 -15.44
N PRO A 133 -0.92 1.86 -14.88
CA PRO A 133 -1.71 1.29 -13.81
C PRO A 133 -2.61 0.18 -14.34
N VAL A 134 -2.75 -0.88 -13.55
CA VAL A 134 -3.65 -1.99 -13.82
C VAL A 134 -4.70 -2.03 -12.72
N ILE A 135 -5.97 -1.96 -13.11
CA ILE A 135 -7.08 -2.09 -12.15
C ILE A 135 -7.09 -3.52 -11.62
N LYS A 136 -6.96 -3.69 -10.30
CA LYS A 136 -6.81 -5.01 -9.65
C LYS A 136 -5.62 -5.77 -10.24
N GLY A 137 -4.48 -5.07 -10.34
CA GLY A 137 -3.25 -5.60 -10.90
C GLY A 137 -2.77 -6.84 -10.17
N ASP A 138 -2.99 -6.90 -8.86
CA ASP A 138 -2.75 -8.07 -8.00
C ASP A 138 -3.50 -9.34 -8.45
N LYS A 139 -4.61 -9.21 -9.18
CA LYS A 139 -5.38 -10.33 -9.76
C LYS A 139 -5.09 -10.58 -11.22
N ALA A 140 -4.60 -9.56 -11.94
CA ALA A 140 -4.49 -9.57 -13.39
C ALA A 140 -3.06 -9.76 -13.90
N VAL A 141 -2.04 -9.44 -13.09
CA VAL A 141 -0.63 -9.41 -13.47
C VAL A 141 0.25 -10.08 -12.42
N ALA A 142 1.01 -11.09 -12.83
CA ALA A 142 1.79 -11.92 -11.91
C ALA A 142 2.88 -11.12 -11.18
N CYS A 143 3.61 -10.23 -11.85
CA CYS A 143 4.62 -9.43 -11.16
C CYS A 143 4.01 -8.47 -10.11
N VAL A 144 2.80 -7.94 -10.32
CA VAL A 144 2.08 -7.12 -9.34
C VAL A 144 1.58 -7.98 -8.18
N ALA A 145 1.01 -9.15 -8.47
CA ALA A 145 0.62 -10.11 -7.45
C ALA A 145 1.81 -10.55 -6.56
N ALA A 146 2.98 -10.77 -7.17
CA ALA A 146 4.21 -11.08 -6.45
C ALA A 146 4.66 -9.92 -5.54
N ALA A 147 4.64 -8.68 -6.04
CA ALA A 147 4.89 -7.50 -5.23
C ALA A 147 3.89 -7.38 -4.06
N SER A 148 2.60 -7.64 -4.30
CA SER A 148 1.56 -7.64 -3.27
C SER A 148 1.87 -8.61 -2.13
N VAL A 149 2.26 -9.84 -2.47
CA VAL A 149 2.64 -10.86 -1.48
C VAL A 149 3.88 -10.42 -0.69
N LEU A 150 4.91 -9.89 -1.37
CA LEU A 150 6.13 -9.40 -0.71
C LEU A 150 5.81 -8.29 0.29
N ALA A 151 5.03 -7.28 -0.12
CA ALA A 151 4.66 -6.17 0.74
C ALA A 151 3.79 -6.63 1.92
N LYS A 152 2.77 -7.46 1.66
CA LYS A 152 1.81 -7.92 2.67
C LYS A 152 2.45 -8.78 3.73
N VAL A 153 3.24 -9.79 3.35
CA VAL A 153 3.89 -10.68 4.30
C VAL A 153 4.93 -9.94 5.13
N THR A 154 5.76 -9.12 4.49
CA THR A 154 6.75 -8.31 5.21
C THR A 154 6.07 -7.42 6.25
N ARG A 155 4.98 -6.73 5.86
CA ARG A 155 4.22 -5.89 6.77
C ARG A 155 3.57 -6.70 7.91
N ASP A 156 2.93 -7.82 7.59
CA ASP A 156 2.21 -8.61 8.59
C ASP A 156 3.15 -9.18 9.67
N ARG A 157 4.41 -9.49 9.30
CA ARG A 157 5.48 -9.87 10.23
C ARG A 157 5.87 -8.71 11.13
N ILE A 158 6.14 -7.53 10.56
CA ILE A 158 6.42 -6.31 11.36
C ILE A 158 5.28 -6.01 12.34
N MET A 159 4.02 -6.16 11.92
CA MET A 159 2.88 -5.94 12.83
C MET A 159 2.79 -7.00 13.94
N GLY A 160 3.30 -8.22 13.71
CA GLY A 160 3.47 -9.24 14.75
C GLY A 160 4.52 -8.81 15.77
N ASP A 161 5.70 -8.40 15.31
CA ASP A 161 6.77 -7.89 16.20
C ASP A 161 6.30 -6.67 17.02
N LEU A 162 5.49 -5.79 16.40
CA LEU A 162 4.89 -4.65 17.10
C LEU A 162 3.86 -5.07 18.16
N HIS A 163 3.18 -6.20 17.98
CA HIS A 163 2.27 -6.73 18.99
C HIS A 163 3.04 -7.19 20.22
N ASP A 164 4.19 -7.85 20.04
CA ASP A 164 5.03 -8.29 21.16
C ASP A 164 5.50 -7.11 22.02
N VAL A 165 5.76 -5.96 21.39
CA VAL A 165 6.14 -4.71 22.09
C VAL A 165 4.93 -3.96 22.65
N HIS A 166 3.78 -4.02 21.98
CA HIS A 166 2.55 -3.32 22.36
C HIS A 166 1.33 -4.26 22.39
N PRO A 167 1.27 -5.18 23.36
CA PRO A 167 0.31 -6.30 23.34
C PRO A 167 -1.15 -5.86 23.47
N HIS A 168 -1.40 -4.72 24.12
CA HIS A 168 -2.74 -4.21 24.38
C HIS A 168 -3.48 -3.68 23.15
N TYR A 169 -2.80 -3.51 22.00
CA TYR A 169 -3.46 -3.01 20.79
C TYR A 169 -3.99 -4.10 19.86
N GLY A 170 -3.56 -5.36 19.94
CA GLY A 170 -4.03 -6.43 19.01
C GLY A 170 -3.47 -6.37 17.58
N PHE A 171 -2.25 -5.82 17.41
CA PHE A 171 -1.62 -5.64 16.10
C PHE A 171 -1.37 -6.95 15.33
N ASP A 172 -1.23 -8.08 16.01
CA ASP A 172 -1.10 -9.41 15.43
C ASP A 172 -2.38 -9.88 14.72
N VAL A 173 -3.54 -9.35 15.10
CA VAL A 173 -4.84 -9.68 14.49
C VAL A 173 -5.20 -8.70 13.38
N HIS A 174 -5.49 -7.44 13.71
CA HIS A 174 -6.00 -6.47 12.74
C HIS A 174 -4.90 -5.70 12.01
N LYS A 175 -3.62 -5.98 12.27
CA LYS A 175 -2.47 -5.42 11.53
C LYS A 175 -2.47 -3.88 11.47
N GLY A 176 -2.97 -3.22 12.52
CA GLY A 176 -3.03 -1.77 12.61
C GLY A 176 -4.14 -1.08 11.80
N TYR A 177 -5.05 -1.82 11.16
CA TYR A 177 -6.25 -1.23 10.55
C TYR A 177 -7.24 -0.76 11.61
N SER A 178 -8.09 0.21 11.25
CA SER A 178 -9.09 0.81 12.15
C SER A 178 -10.31 -0.11 12.31
N THR A 179 -10.16 -1.20 13.07
CA THR A 179 -11.28 -2.06 13.46
C THR A 179 -11.92 -1.56 14.76
N THR A 180 -13.05 -2.16 15.13
CA THR A 180 -13.72 -1.88 16.41
C THR A 180 -12.80 -2.15 17.59
N GLU A 181 -12.07 -3.27 17.55
CA GLU A 181 -11.13 -3.69 18.59
C GLU A 181 -9.97 -2.70 18.72
N HIS A 182 -9.39 -2.28 17.58
CA HIS A 182 -8.29 -1.30 17.60
C HIS A 182 -8.76 0.06 18.11
N SER A 183 -9.98 0.47 17.77
CA SER A 183 -10.58 1.73 18.24
C SER A 183 -10.84 1.70 19.75
N ALA A 184 -11.29 0.57 20.28
CA ALA A 184 -11.45 0.35 21.72
C ALA A 184 -10.10 0.39 22.46
N ALA A 185 -9.07 -0.24 21.91
CA ALA A 185 -7.72 -0.18 22.47
C ALA A 185 -7.14 1.24 22.46
N LEU A 186 -7.31 1.98 21.37
CA LEU A 186 -6.92 3.41 21.29
C LEU A 186 -7.68 4.27 22.29
N THR A 187 -8.97 4.01 22.51
CA THR A 187 -9.79 4.72 23.49
C THR A 187 -9.31 4.45 24.91
N THR A 188 -8.92 3.22 25.21
CA THR A 188 -8.50 2.78 26.55
C THR A 188 -7.08 3.22 26.89
N HIS A 189 -6.15 3.08 25.95
CA HIS A 189 -4.71 3.22 26.20
C HIS A 189 -4.08 4.47 25.59
N GLY A 190 -4.82 5.20 24.76
CA GLY A 190 -4.26 6.26 23.93
C GLY A 190 -3.36 5.73 22.81
N PRO A 191 -2.84 6.60 21.94
CA PRO A 191 -1.92 6.23 20.86
C PRO A 191 -0.50 5.95 21.38
N SER A 192 0.19 5.05 20.69
CA SER A 192 1.60 4.71 20.90
C SER A 192 2.52 5.39 19.87
N PRO A 193 3.85 5.29 20.02
CA PRO A 193 4.79 5.82 19.03
C PRO A 193 4.67 5.21 17.63
N VAL A 194 4.06 4.03 17.48
CA VAL A 194 3.91 3.35 16.18
C VAL A 194 2.58 3.66 15.48
N HIS A 195 1.68 4.41 16.13
CA HIS A 195 0.50 4.96 15.49
C HIS A 195 0.87 6.10 14.54
N ARG A 196 0.05 6.31 13.51
CA ARG A 196 0.17 7.43 12.57
C ARG A 196 -0.64 8.60 13.10
N TRP A 197 0.02 9.53 13.76
CA TRP A 197 -0.56 10.68 14.44
C TRP A 197 -1.24 11.67 13.50
N SER A 198 -1.00 11.59 12.19
CA SER A 198 -1.72 12.35 11.16
C SER A 198 -3.15 11.84 10.88
N TYR A 199 -3.50 10.64 11.36
CA TYR A 199 -4.82 10.03 11.13
C TYR A 199 -5.85 10.55 12.13
N ALA A 200 -7.05 10.86 11.66
CA ALA A 200 -8.09 11.51 12.46
C ALA A 200 -8.49 10.72 13.72
N ASN A 201 -8.60 9.39 13.63
CA ASN A 201 -8.92 8.54 14.78
C ASN A 201 -7.80 8.53 15.83
N VAL A 202 -6.53 8.59 15.40
CA VAL A 202 -5.36 8.66 16.28
C VAL A 202 -5.27 10.03 16.95
N ALA A 203 -5.44 11.12 16.19
CA ALA A 203 -5.46 12.48 16.72
C ALA A 203 -6.57 12.71 17.74
N THR A 204 -7.77 12.14 17.50
CA THR A 204 -8.89 12.19 18.43
C THR A 204 -8.57 11.45 19.74
N ALA A 205 -8.01 10.23 19.66
CA ALA A 205 -7.58 9.50 20.85
C ALA A 205 -6.46 10.23 21.60
N ALA A 206 -5.51 10.83 20.88
CA ALA A 206 -4.43 11.64 21.48
C ALA A 206 -4.99 12.80 22.31
N ALA A 207 -5.97 13.54 21.78
CA ALA A 207 -6.61 14.67 22.46
C ALA A 207 -7.30 14.22 23.77
N ALA A 208 -8.05 13.11 23.73
CA ALA A 208 -8.72 12.54 24.90
C ALA A 208 -7.73 12.14 26.01
N HIS A 209 -6.56 11.63 25.63
CA HIS A 209 -5.49 11.23 26.55
C HIS A 209 -4.48 12.34 26.87
N ARG A 210 -4.67 13.55 26.34
CA ARG A 210 -3.71 14.68 26.44
C ARG A 210 -2.29 14.30 25.98
N ALA A 211 -2.18 13.36 25.05
CA ALA A 211 -0.93 12.85 24.52
C ALA A 211 -0.44 13.73 23.35
N ARG A 212 0.88 13.83 23.16
CA ARG A 212 1.48 14.61 22.07
C ARG A 212 2.25 13.70 21.11
N PRO A 213 2.29 14.02 19.81
CA PRO A 213 3.02 13.20 18.86
C PRO A 213 4.53 13.20 19.18
N PRO A 214 5.21 12.06 19.05
CA PRO A 214 6.64 11.93 19.37
C PRO A 214 7.56 12.57 18.30
N HIS A 215 7.03 12.91 17.13
CA HIS A 215 7.72 13.56 16.02
C HIS A 215 6.80 14.59 15.33
N PRO A 216 7.31 15.43 14.43
CA PRO A 216 6.46 16.33 13.65
C PRO A 216 5.41 15.59 12.83
N VAL A 217 4.24 16.24 12.63
CA VAL A 217 3.09 15.66 11.92
C VAL A 217 2.49 16.73 11.02
N VAL A 218 2.29 16.38 9.74
CA VAL A 218 1.46 17.13 8.79
C VAL A 218 0.02 16.68 8.97
N LEU A 219 -0.81 17.58 9.48
CA LEU A 219 -2.23 17.29 9.74
C LEU A 219 -3.02 17.25 8.43
N THR A 220 -3.95 16.30 8.35
CA THR A 220 -5.02 16.32 7.34
C THR A 220 -6.05 17.40 7.70
N VAL A 221 -6.79 17.91 6.71
CA VAL A 221 -7.84 18.93 6.93
C VAL A 221 -8.81 18.51 8.04
N ALA A 222 -9.22 17.24 8.05
CA ALA A 222 -10.13 16.68 9.06
C ALA A 222 -9.57 16.75 10.50
N ALA A 223 -8.26 16.74 10.69
CA ALA A 223 -7.64 16.87 12.00
C ALA A 223 -7.51 18.34 12.47
N LEU A 224 -7.56 19.30 11.55
CA LEU A 224 -7.55 20.74 11.85
C LEU A 224 -8.93 21.27 12.27
N GLU A 225 -10.01 20.61 11.84
CA GLU A 225 -11.39 20.98 12.20
C GLU A 225 -11.75 20.64 13.66
N ASN A 226 -10.86 19.97 14.39
CA ASN A 226 -11.05 19.62 15.80
C ASN A 226 -10.06 20.40 16.70
N PRO A 227 -10.49 21.47 17.39
CA PRO A 227 -9.60 22.41 18.10
C PRO A 227 -8.90 21.83 19.35
N SER A 228 -9.11 20.55 19.64
CA SER A 228 -8.57 19.84 20.80
C SER A 228 -7.26 19.07 20.53
N VAL A 229 -6.77 19.04 19.28
CA VAL A 229 -5.58 18.26 18.90
C VAL A 229 -4.29 19.01 19.29
N PRO A 230 -3.38 18.42 20.08
CA PRO A 230 -2.11 19.05 20.45
C PRO A 230 -1.11 19.08 19.27
N ILE A 231 -0.62 20.27 18.94
CA ILE A 231 0.15 20.57 17.72
C ILE A 231 1.65 20.71 18.00
N ARG A 232 2.50 20.08 17.17
CA ARG A 232 3.89 20.50 16.93
C ARG A 232 4.06 20.73 15.43
N ALA A 233 3.71 21.95 15.00
CA ALA A 233 3.56 22.29 13.59
C ALA A 233 4.91 22.30 12.87
N LEU A 234 4.94 21.72 11.67
CA LEU A 234 5.75 22.22 10.57
C LEU A 234 4.82 23.01 9.62
N SER A 235 5.38 24.02 8.97
CA SER A 235 4.81 24.96 7.99
C SER A 235 3.64 24.43 7.11
N PRO A 236 2.76 25.29 6.55
CA PRO A 236 1.45 24.91 6.05
C PRO A 236 1.51 24.14 4.73
N TYR A 237 1.71 22.82 4.80
CA TYR A 237 1.35 21.91 3.72
C TYR A 237 0.14 21.10 4.18
N VAL A 238 -1.01 21.33 3.53
CA VAL A 238 -2.27 20.64 3.83
C VAL A 238 -2.38 19.42 2.90
N GLY A 239 -2.44 18.21 3.46
CA GLY A 239 -2.61 16.97 2.70
C GLY A 239 -4.08 16.61 2.47
N ASN A 240 -4.50 16.52 1.20
CA ASN A 240 -5.84 16.06 0.80
C ASN A 240 -5.94 14.52 0.81
N ASN A 241 -6.39 13.92 1.93
CA ASN A 241 -6.47 12.46 2.07
C ASN A 241 -7.87 11.85 1.98
N GLU A 242 -8.93 12.60 1.67
CA GLU A 242 -10.29 12.04 1.65
C GLU A 242 -11.08 12.43 0.40
N ARG A 243 -11.10 11.54 -0.60
CA ARG A 243 -12.18 11.33 -1.58
C ARG A 243 -11.84 10.14 -2.48
N SER A 244 -12.00 8.93 -1.98
CA SER A 244 -12.12 7.72 -2.80
C SER A 244 -12.72 6.57 -1.98
N ALA A 245 -13.98 6.75 -1.56
CA ALA A 245 -14.88 5.67 -1.16
C ALA A 245 -16.31 6.23 -0.98
N ALA A 246 -17.01 6.51 -2.07
CA ALA A 246 -18.47 6.53 -2.11
C ALA A 246 -18.92 6.25 -3.55
N GLY A 247 -19.75 5.21 -3.69
CA GLY A 247 -20.19 4.66 -4.96
C GLY A 247 -21.25 5.49 -5.68
N VAL A 248 -21.41 5.08 -6.93
CA VAL A 248 -22.38 5.50 -7.94
C VAL A 248 -23.83 5.48 -7.41
N ALA A 249 -24.56 6.56 -7.67
CA ALA A 249 -26.00 6.51 -7.96
C ALA A 249 -26.27 7.46 -9.13
N ALA A 250 -26.89 6.91 -10.17
CA ALA A 250 -27.23 7.58 -11.42
C ALA A 250 -28.51 8.41 -11.27
N GLU A 251 -28.60 9.54 -11.98
CA GLU A 251 -29.86 10.02 -12.53
C GLU A 251 -29.65 10.52 -13.96
N SER A 252 -30.57 10.10 -14.82
CA SER A 252 -30.68 10.40 -16.23
C SER A 252 -31.56 11.65 -16.46
N ARG A 253 -31.34 12.29 -17.61
CA ARG A 253 -32.12 13.31 -18.36
C ARG A 253 -31.15 14.44 -18.73
N GLY A 254 -31.11 15.01 -19.92
CA GLY A 254 -31.90 14.98 -21.13
C GLY A 254 -31.18 15.93 -22.10
N GLY A 255 -31.37 15.75 -23.41
CA GLY A 255 -30.47 16.29 -24.44
C GLY A 255 -30.41 17.81 -24.60
N ALA A 256 -29.42 18.23 -25.39
CA ALA A 256 -29.53 19.34 -26.35
C ALA A 256 -28.43 19.18 -27.42
N ARG A 257 -28.83 19.12 -28.69
CA ARG A 257 -27.97 19.33 -29.87
C ARG A 257 -27.56 20.79 -29.92
N ILE A 258 -26.38 21.10 -30.47
CA ILE A 258 -26.22 22.10 -31.54
C ILE A 258 -24.83 22.03 -32.18
N SER A 259 -24.87 22.03 -33.53
CA SER A 259 -23.86 22.35 -34.56
C SER A 259 -22.45 21.80 -34.45
#